data_AF-A0A7Y5WDT6-F1
#
_entry.id   AF-A0A7Y5WDT6-F1
#
_cell.length_a   1.000
_cell.length_b   1.000
_cell.length_c   1.000
_cell.angle_alpha   90.00
_cell.angle_beta   90.00
_cell.angle_gamma   90.00
#
_symmetry.space_group_name_H-M   'P 1'
#
loop_
_entity.id
_entity.type
_entity.pdbx_description
1 polymer ?
#
loop_
_entity_poly.entity_id
_entity_poly.type
_entity_poly.pdbx_seq_one_letter_code
_entity_poly.pdbx_strand_id
1 'polypeptide(L)'
;MRVVFICLLMSMVAPLSLLGQTDSVKVRFPIWTFHEDSVTTYGVSVGLASVDPKLVTTNGIKVELLGMGCLIPLIPGAPTPVSESELDSLKRHADSIVNGLELSLSGTFNQGIVTGISAGYIGQGHLQVNGLSVALIGNFAQEHNGLQLAASNWAGAMNGFQVGLINQCFGGKGIQIGLWNVNPDRSMPLINFHF
;
A
#
# COMPACT_ATOMS: atom_id res chain seq x y z
N MET A 1 12.43 -26.33 -18.88
CA MET A 1 11.19 -27.08 -18.60
C MET A 1 10.23 -26.13 -17.91
N ARG A 2 9.35 -25.50 -18.69
CA ARG A 2 7.88 -25.70 -18.65
C ARG A 2 7.24 -25.34 -17.30
N VAL A 3 6.78 -24.09 -17.18
CA VAL A 3 5.38 -23.73 -16.89
C VAL A 3 5.07 -22.43 -17.64
N VAL A 4 4.85 -22.56 -18.94
CA VAL A 4 4.12 -21.59 -19.77
C VAL A 4 2.84 -22.33 -20.14
N PHE A 5 1.78 -22.18 -19.36
CA PHE A 5 0.43 -22.63 -19.71
C PHE A 5 -0.51 -22.06 -18.65
N ILE A 6 -1.18 -20.96 -18.99
CA ILE A 6 -2.44 -20.38 -18.47
C ILE A 6 -2.29 -18.88 -18.73
N CYS A 7 -2.70 -18.46 -19.92
CA CYS A 7 -3.10 -17.08 -20.30
C CYS A 7 -3.32 -16.94 -21.83
N LEU A 8 -2.97 -17.95 -22.63
CA LEU A 8 -3.02 -17.86 -24.10
C LEU A 8 -4.33 -18.31 -24.76
N LEU A 9 -5.45 -18.33 -24.04
CA LEU A 9 -6.75 -18.78 -24.59
C LEU A 9 -7.86 -17.72 -24.53
N MET A 10 -7.53 -16.44 -24.65
CA MET A 10 -8.50 -15.37 -24.95
C MET A 10 -8.02 -14.37 -26.02
N SER A 11 -6.96 -14.67 -26.75
CA SER A 11 -6.43 -13.79 -27.80
C SER A 11 -7.06 -14.09 -29.17
N MET A 12 -8.37 -13.90 -29.30
CA MET A 12 -9.03 -13.67 -30.60
C MET A 12 -10.40 -13.02 -30.37
N VAL A 13 -10.40 -11.69 -30.25
CA VAL A 13 -11.19 -10.72 -31.03
C VAL A 13 -10.86 -9.35 -30.41
N ALA A 14 -9.94 -8.61 -31.03
CA ALA A 14 -9.81 -7.17 -30.78
C ALA A 14 -10.16 -6.48 -32.09
N PRO A 15 -11.29 -5.76 -32.19
CA PRO A 15 -11.40 -4.71 -33.17
C PRO A 15 -10.51 -3.56 -32.69
N LEU A 16 -9.63 -3.19 -33.60
CA LEU A 16 -8.91 -1.95 -33.72
C LEU A 16 -9.80 -0.73 -33.36
N SER A 17 -9.77 -0.26 -32.11
CA SER A 17 -10.19 1.10 -31.75
C SER A 17 -8.96 1.94 -31.45
N LEU A 18 -8.39 2.43 -32.54
CA LEU A 18 -7.50 3.58 -32.60
C LEU A 18 -8.18 4.80 -31.94
N LEU A 19 -7.36 5.67 -31.33
CA LEU A 19 -7.59 7.10 -30.99
C LEU A 19 -8.04 7.41 -29.55
N GLY A 20 -7.03 7.63 -28.68
CA GLY A 20 -6.99 8.70 -27.67
C GLY A 20 -8.25 8.96 -26.84
N GLN A 21 -8.49 8.12 -25.82
CA GLN A 21 -9.21 8.57 -24.63
C GLN A 21 -8.15 8.95 -23.58
N THR A 22 -7.84 10.24 -23.47
CA THR A 22 -7.34 10.76 -22.22
C THR A 22 -8.53 10.70 -21.27
N ASP A 23 -8.56 9.70 -20.39
CA ASP A 23 -9.60 9.63 -19.35
C ASP A 23 -9.57 10.94 -18.57
N SER A 24 -10.66 11.71 -18.69
CA SER A 24 -10.78 12.98 -17.99
C SER A 24 -11.01 12.69 -16.52
N VAL A 25 -10.17 13.28 -15.66
CA VAL A 25 -10.29 13.10 -14.21
C VAL A 25 -11.62 13.69 -13.74
N LYS A 26 -12.48 12.85 -13.16
CA LYS A 26 -13.80 13.24 -12.64
C LYS A 26 -13.67 13.72 -11.22
N VAL A 27 -14.31 14.83 -10.88
CA VAL A 27 -14.33 15.36 -9.51
C VAL A 27 -15.67 15.06 -8.86
N ARG A 28 -15.63 14.54 -7.62
CA ARG A 28 -16.81 14.13 -6.85
C ARG A 28 -16.76 14.72 -5.43
N PHE A 29 -17.93 15.09 -4.94
CA PHE A 29 -18.16 15.64 -3.61
C PHE A 29 -19.64 15.41 -3.23
N PRO A 30 -19.98 15.16 -1.96
CA PRO A 30 -19.11 14.94 -0.80
C PRO A 30 -18.75 13.47 -0.58
N ILE A 31 -19.47 12.56 -1.24
CA ILE A 31 -19.32 11.11 -1.07
C ILE A 31 -19.31 10.46 -2.44
N TRP A 32 -18.40 9.52 -2.66
CA TRP A 32 -18.37 8.72 -3.89
C TRP A 32 -17.73 7.34 -3.67
N THR A 33 -17.71 6.51 -4.71
CA THR A 33 -17.02 5.22 -4.67
C THR A 33 -15.63 5.29 -5.29
N PHE A 34 -14.66 4.56 -4.73
CA PHE A 34 -13.32 4.41 -5.32
C PHE A 34 -13.24 3.33 -6.42
N HIS A 35 -14.37 2.74 -6.82
CA HIS A 35 -14.43 1.74 -7.89
C HIS A 35 -14.58 2.36 -9.29
N GLU A 36 -14.56 3.69 -9.41
CA GLU A 36 -14.57 4.40 -10.68
C GLU A 36 -13.16 4.89 -11.01
N ASP A 37 -12.67 4.55 -12.21
CA ASP A 37 -11.35 4.99 -12.66
C ASP A 37 -11.28 6.51 -12.86
N SER A 38 -10.08 7.05 -12.64
CA SER A 38 -9.75 8.47 -12.82
C SER A 38 -10.69 9.40 -12.06
N VAL A 39 -10.99 9.09 -10.80
CA VAL A 39 -11.87 9.88 -9.94
C VAL A 39 -11.11 10.55 -8.80
N THR A 40 -11.37 11.83 -8.57
CA THR A 40 -10.96 12.58 -7.39
C THR A 40 -12.18 12.84 -6.52
N THR A 41 -12.16 12.31 -5.30
CA THR A 41 -13.22 12.55 -4.31
C THR A 41 -12.71 13.49 -3.23
N TYR A 42 -13.45 14.57 -2.98
CA TYR A 42 -13.27 15.42 -1.81
C TYR A 42 -14.35 15.06 -0.78
N GLY A 43 -13.95 14.59 0.40
CA GLY A 43 -14.87 14.10 1.43
C GLY A 43 -14.69 12.60 1.69
N VAL A 44 -15.73 11.79 1.49
CA VAL A 44 -15.72 10.36 1.84
C VAL A 44 -15.73 9.49 0.58
N SER A 45 -14.75 8.62 0.44
CA SER A 45 -14.72 7.59 -0.59
C SER A 45 -15.01 6.22 0.02
N VAL A 46 -15.93 5.44 -0.54
CA VAL A 46 -16.35 4.15 0.03
C VAL A 46 -16.39 3.03 -1.00
N GLY A 47 -16.03 1.81 -0.59
CA GLY A 47 -16.05 0.64 -1.45
C GLY A 47 -15.74 -0.63 -0.67
N LEU A 48 -15.80 -1.77 -1.36
CA LEU A 48 -15.60 -3.08 -0.73
C LEU A 48 -14.12 -3.38 -0.50
N ALA A 49 -13.32 -3.35 -1.57
CA ALA A 49 -11.88 -3.57 -1.54
C ALA A 49 -11.26 -2.86 -2.74
N SER A 50 -10.06 -2.28 -2.58
CA SER A 50 -9.32 -1.66 -3.68
C SER A 50 -8.73 -2.70 -4.62
N VAL A 51 -9.54 -3.28 -5.51
CA VAL A 51 -9.10 -4.22 -6.55
C VAL A 51 -9.02 -3.47 -7.88
N ASP A 52 -7.79 -3.25 -8.35
CA ASP A 52 -7.46 -2.60 -9.63
C ASP A 52 -8.07 -1.20 -9.91
N PRO A 53 -8.25 -0.28 -8.94
CA PRO A 53 -8.66 1.09 -9.28
C PRO A 53 -7.53 1.81 -10.00
N LYS A 54 -7.81 2.48 -11.12
CA LYS A 54 -6.78 3.29 -11.81
C LYS A 54 -6.96 4.75 -11.47
N LEU A 55 -5.92 5.35 -10.88
CA LEU A 55 -5.81 6.78 -10.64
C LEU A 55 -6.97 7.34 -9.78
N VAL A 56 -7.24 6.70 -8.64
CA VAL A 56 -8.28 7.15 -7.71
C VAL A 56 -7.69 7.98 -6.59
N THR A 57 -8.12 9.24 -6.47
CA THR A 57 -7.66 10.15 -5.41
C THR A 57 -8.77 10.40 -4.40
N THR A 58 -8.45 10.25 -3.12
CA THR A 58 -9.34 10.60 -2.00
C THR A 58 -8.69 11.68 -1.14
N ASN A 59 -9.27 12.87 -1.13
CA ASN A 59 -8.89 13.95 -0.22
C ASN A 59 -9.93 14.00 0.91
N GLY A 60 -9.62 13.36 2.05
CA GLY A 60 -10.55 13.20 3.16
C GLY A 60 -10.48 11.80 3.78
N ILE A 61 -11.60 11.06 3.77
CA ILE A 61 -11.71 9.74 4.40
C ILE A 61 -12.00 8.68 3.34
N LYS A 62 -11.13 7.68 3.22
CA LYS A 62 -11.37 6.47 2.43
C LYS A 62 -11.81 5.34 3.36
N VAL A 63 -12.91 4.67 3.04
CA VAL A 63 -13.48 3.56 3.81
C VAL A 63 -13.56 2.31 2.94
N GLU A 64 -12.72 1.33 3.22
CA GLU A 64 -12.80 -0.01 2.63
C GLU A 64 -13.58 -0.94 3.57
N LEU A 65 -14.74 -1.42 3.12
CA LEU A 65 -15.62 -2.25 3.95
C LEU A 65 -15.01 -3.61 4.27
N LEU A 66 -14.23 -4.20 3.38
CA LEU A 66 -13.49 -5.42 3.67
C LEU A 66 -12.00 -5.15 3.51
N GLY A 67 -11.61 -4.62 2.35
CA GLY A 67 -10.22 -4.48 1.94
C GLY A 67 -9.53 -5.85 1.77
N MET A 68 -8.37 -5.85 1.11
CA MET A 68 -7.60 -7.07 0.81
C MET A 68 -6.56 -7.43 1.89
N GLY A 69 -6.53 -6.68 2.99
CA GLY A 69 -5.60 -6.86 4.11
C GLY A 69 -5.74 -8.18 4.85
N CYS A 70 -6.89 -8.85 4.74
CA CYS A 70 -7.09 -10.20 5.25
C CYS A 70 -6.16 -11.26 4.63
N LEU A 71 -5.57 -10.97 3.46
CA LEU A 71 -4.64 -11.87 2.80
C LEU A 71 -3.19 -11.74 3.28
N ILE A 72 -2.86 -10.67 4.01
CA ILE A 72 -1.52 -10.43 4.54
C ILE A 72 -0.94 -11.65 5.29
N PRO A 73 -1.68 -12.35 6.18
CA PRO A 73 -1.15 -13.51 6.89
C PRO A 73 -0.81 -14.71 5.97
N LEU A 74 -1.35 -14.74 4.75
CA LEU A 74 -1.10 -15.81 3.79
C LEU A 74 0.14 -15.55 2.93
N ILE A 75 0.70 -14.34 2.94
CA ILE A 75 1.90 -13.99 2.17
C ILE A 75 3.12 -14.59 2.88
N PRO A 76 3.83 -15.56 2.25
CA PRO A 76 4.95 -16.23 2.88
C PRO A 76 6.18 -15.33 2.84
N GLY A 77 6.34 -14.52 3.89
CA GLY A 77 7.45 -13.61 4.05
C GLY A 77 7.18 -12.22 3.50
N ALA A 78 8.18 -11.36 3.62
CA ALA A 78 8.03 -9.97 3.25
C ALA A 78 8.21 -9.72 1.76
N PRO A 79 7.54 -8.69 1.20
CA PRO A 79 7.82 -8.22 -0.14
C PRO A 79 9.30 -7.88 -0.27
N THR A 80 9.91 -8.30 -1.38
CA THR A 80 11.26 -7.86 -1.72
C THR A 80 11.25 -6.35 -1.98
N PRO A 81 12.22 -5.60 -1.45
CA PRO A 81 12.40 -4.19 -1.80
C PRO A 81 12.58 -4.06 -3.31
N VAL A 82 11.83 -3.14 -3.93
CA VAL A 82 12.03 -2.78 -5.34
C VAL A 82 13.17 -1.76 -5.46
N SER A 83 13.79 -1.66 -6.65
CA SER A 83 14.81 -0.64 -6.94
C SER A 83 14.22 0.77 -6.82
N GLU A 84 15.02 1.79 -6.46
CA GLU A 84 14.59 3.18 -6.40
C GLU A 84 13.95 3.65 -7.73
N SER A 85 14.54 3.28 -8.86
CA SER A 85 14.02 3.62 -10.19
C SER A 85 12.67 2.97 -10.51
N GLU A 86 12.48 1.73 -10.05
CA GLU A 86 11.24 0.99 -10.19
C GLU A 86 10.17 1.56 -9.26
N LEU A 87 10.54 1.88 -8.03
CA LEU A 87 9.68 2.52 -7.05
C LEU A 87 9.16 3.88 -7.56
N ASP A 88 10.02 4.71 -8.14
CA ASP A 88 9.62 5.98 -8.76
C ASP A 88 8.72 5.78 -9.98
N SER A 89 8.87 4.66 -10.70
CA SER A 89 7.95 4.29 -11.78
C SER A 89 6.57 3.89 -11.25
N LEU A 90 6.53 3.11 -10.16
CA LEU A 90 5.29 2.65 -9.52
C LEU A 90 4.56 3.83 -8.86
N LYS A 91 5.26 4.75 -8.21
CA LYS A 91 4.67 5.95 -7.59
C LYS A 91 3.98 6.84 -8.62
N ARG A 92 4.55 6.96 -9.81
CA ARG A 92 3.95 7.73 -10.92
C ARG A 92 2.67 7.10 -11.48
N HIS A 93 2.51 5.79 -11.29
CA HIS A 93 1.34 5.03 -11.71
C HIS A 93 0.57 4.47 -10.50
N ALA A 94 0.63 5.15 -9.36
CA ALA A 94 -0.06 4.70 -8.16
C ALA A 94 -1.56 4.61 -8.42
N ASP A 95 -2.13 3.43 -8.13
CA ASP A 95 -3.53 3.09 -8.37
C ASP A 95 -4.48 3.93 -7.51
N SER A 96 -4.07 4.20 -6.28
CA SER A 96 -4.85 4.92 -5.27
C SER A 96 -3.98 5.93 -4.52
N ILE A 97 -4.44 7.18 -4.44
CA ILE A 97 -3.82 8.23 -3.63
C ILE A 97 -4.80 8.65 -2.54
N VAL A 98 -4.39 8.58 -1.27
CA VAL A 98 -5.21 9.01 -0.13
C VAL A 98 -4.49 10.10 0.63
N ASN A 99 -5.08 11.30 0.66
CA ASN A 99 -4.63 12.42 1.46
C ASN A 99 -5.62 12.60 2.62
N GLY A 100 -5.29 12.04 3.79
CA GLY A 100 -6.15 12.06 4.96
C GLY A 100 -6.19 10.72 5.69
N LEU A 101 -7.39 10.17 5.88
CA LEU A 101 -7.62 8.96 6.66
C LEU A 101 -8.06 7.80 5.75
N GLU A 102 -7.38 6.67 5.84
CA GLU A 102 -7.79 5.42 5.23
C GLU A 102 -8.18 4.42 6.32
N LEU A 103 -9.43 4.00 6.32
CA LEU A 103 -9.99 3.00 7.23
C LEU A 103 -10.39 1.77 6.44
N SER A 104 -9.94 0.60 6.89
CA SER A 104 -10.33 -0.67 6.28
C SER A 104 -10.66 -1.72 7.34
N LEU A 105 -11.78 -2.43 7.20
CA LEU A 105 -12.17 -3.41 8.22
C LEU A 105 -11.17 -4.56 8.34
N SER A 106 -10.68 -5.13 7.25
CA SER A 106 -9.59 -6.12 7.32
C SER A 106 -8.21 -5.51 7.07
N GLY A 107 -8.18 -4.36 6.41
CA GLY A 107 -6.96 -3.69 5.98
C GLY A 107 -6.83 -3.64 4.47
N THR A 108 -5.87 -2.89 3.95
CA THR A 108 -5.75 -2.59 2.53
C THR A 108 -4.53 -3.28 1.95
N PHE A 109 -4.62 -3.74 0.71
CA PHE A 109 -3.44 -4.22 -0.02
C PHE A 109 -3.54 -3.73 -1.45
N ASN A 110 -2.80 -2.68 -1.78
CA ASN A 110 -2.78 -2.07 -3.12
C ASN A 110 -1.44 -1.38 -3.40
N GLN A 111 -1.23 -0.93 -4.63
CA GLN A 111 -0.09 -0.11 -5.02
C GLN A 111 -0.38 1.38 -4.80
N GLY A 112 -0.87 1.72 -3.61
CA GLY A 112 -1.32 3.06 -3.26
C GLY A 112 -0.30 3.88 -2.48
N ILE A 113 -0.55 5.20 -2.47
CA ILE A 113 0.17 6.18 -1.66
C ILE A 113 -0.79 6.77 -0.63
N VAL A 114 -0.41 6.72 0.64
CA VAL A 114 -1.18 7.33 1.73
C VAL A 114 -0.36 8.44 2.37
N THR A 115 -0.90 9.66 2.40
CA THR A 115 -0.37 10.77 3.17
C THR A 115 -1.36 11.10 4.30
N GLY A 116 -1.04 10.67 5.52
CA GLY A 116 -1.93 10.80 6.68
C GLY A 116 -1.95 9.54 7.55
N ILE A 117 -3.14 8.97 7.79
CA ILE A 117 -3.33 7.81 8.66
C ILE A 117 -3.93 6.66 7.84
N SER A 118 -3.29 5.50 7.86
CA SER A 118 -3.86 4.23 7.37
C SER A 118 -4.09 3.30 8.54
N ALA A 119 -5.34 2.87 8.74
CA ALA A 119 -5.72 1.98 9.83
C ALA A 119 -6.59 0.85 9.31
N GLY A 120 -6.28 -0.39 9.71
CA GLY A 120 -7.18 -1.50 9.49
C GLY A 120 -6.84 -2.70 10.33
N TYR A 121 -7.79 -3.62 10.46
CA TYR A 121 -7.74 -4.56 11.58
C TYR A 121 -6.65 -5.63 11.42
N ILE A 122 -6.50 -6.25 10.24
CA ILE A 122 -5.59 -7.38 10.04
C ILE A 122 -4.24 -6.88 9.54
N GLY A 123 -4.17 -6.32 8.33
CA GLY A 123 -2.90 -5.89 7.77
C GLY A 123 -2.99 -4.91 6.60
N GLN A 124 -1.94 -4.13 6.41
CA GLN A 124 -1.82 -3.11 5.37
C GLN A 124 -0.66 -3.42 4.43
N GLY A 125 -0.84 -3.16 3.14
CA GLY A 125 0.18 -3.20 2.11
C GLY A 125 0.03 -2.01 1.18
N HIS A 126 1.05 -1.15 1.16
CA HIS A 126 1.07 0.09 0.40
C HIS A 126 2.38 0.22 -0.37
N LEU A 127 2.39 1.08 -1.39
CA LEU A 127 3.64 1.46 -2.03
C LEU A 127 4.40 2.46 -1.14
N GLN A 128 3.72 3.52 -0.73
CA GLN A 128 4.30 4.56 0.13
C GLN A 128 3.30 5.02 1.18
N VAL A 129 3.77 5.17 2.42
CA VAL A 129 3.00 5.81 3.49
C VAL A 129 3.81 6.95 4.09
N ASN A 130 3.25 8.15 4.08
CA ASN A 130 3.78 9.34 4.74
C ASN A 130 2.85 9.68 5.92
N GLY A 131 3.17 9.16 7.11
CA GLY A 131 2.37 9.38 8.32
C GLY A 131 2.30 8.14 9.22
N LEU A 132 1.09 7.75 9.61
CA LEU A 132 0.84 6.67 10.57
C LEU A 132 0.19 5.46 9.87
N SER A 133 0.74 4.28 10.07
CA SER A 133 0.13 3.01 9.65
C SER A 133 -0.13 2.13 10.88
N VAL A 134 -1.37 1.67 11.05
CA VAL A 134 -1.80 0.84 12.19
C VAL A 134 -2.51 -0.42 11.70
N ALA A 135 -2.04 -1.56 12.16
CA ALA A 135 -2.71 -2.85 11.99
C ALA A 135 -2.45 -3.79 13.17
N LEU A 136 -3.25 -4.85 13.33
CA LEU A 136 -2.99 -5.84 14.37
C LEU A 136 -1.85 -6.78 13.98
N ILE A 137 -1.87 -7.31 12.75
CA ILE A 137 -0.92 -8.34 12.31
C ILE A 137 0.27 -7.71 11.58
N GLY A 138 0.04 -7.00 10.48
CA GLY A 138 1.13 -6.66 9.56
C GLY A 138 0.99 -5.33 8.84
N ASN A 139 2.03 -4.49 8.85
CA ASN A 139 2.15 -3.35 7.94
C ASN A 139 3.31 -3.58 6.97
N PHE A 140 3.06 -3.41 5.68
CA PHE A 140 4.02 -3.55 4.60
C PHE A 140 4.03 -2.29 3.75
N ALA A 141 5.22 -1.72 3.52
CA ALA A 141 5.40 -0.59 2.63
C ALA A 141 6.71 -0.72 1.86
N GLN A 142 6.77 -0.26 0.60
CA GLN A 142 8.08 -0.11 -0.06
C GLN A 142 8.82 1.10 0.52
N GLU A 143 8.11 2.18 0.79
CA GLU A 143 8.61 3.34 1.54
C GLU A 143 7.66 3.73 2.67
N HIS A 144 8.20 3.91 3.87
CA HIS A 144 7.43 4.42 4.99
C HIS A 144 8.15 5.58 5.68
N ASN A 145 7.51 6.75 5.67
CA ASN A 145 7.99 7.96 6.31
C ASN A 145 7.04 8.31 7.47
N GLY A 146 7.39 7.94 8.70
CA GLY A 146 6.55 8.19 9.88
C GLY A 146 6.55 7.02 10.87
N LEU A 147 5.36 6.61 11.34
CA LEU A 147 5.19 5.60 12.40
C LEU A 147 4.43 4.37 11.88
N GLN A 148 5.00 3.18 12.03
CA GLN A 148 4.34 1.89 11.79
C GLN A 148 4.05 1.19 13.12
N LEU A 149 2.79 0.80 13.34
CA LEU A 149 2.32 0.08 14.52
C LEU A 149 1.60 -1.21 14.09
N ALA A 150 2.23 -2.36 14.29
CA ALA A 150 1.63 -3.69 14.09
C ALA A 150 2.47 -4.78 14.77
N ALA A 151 1.95 -6.00 14.90
CA ALA A 151 2.77 -7.11 15.40
C ALA A 151 4.00 -7.37 14.51
N SER A 152 3.86 -7.21 13.19
CA SER A 152 4.95 -7.29 12.23
C SER A 152 4.99 -6.05 11.34
N ASN A 153 6.10 -5.33 11.30
CA ASN A 153 6.28 -4.19 10.41
C ASN A 153 7.40 -4.45 9.40
N TRP A 154 7.14 -4.11 8.15
CA TRP A 154 8.06 -4.27 7.04
C TRP A 154 8.11 -3.02 6.19
N ALA A 155 9.32 -2.58 5.86
CA ALA A 155 9.54 -1.44 4.98
C ALA A 155 10.72 -1.71 4.04
N GLY A 156 10.59 -1.41 2.74
CA GLY A 156 11.75 -1.36 1.85
C GLY A 156 12.75 -0.31 2.34
N ALA A 157 12.29 0.93 2.49
CA ALA A 157 12.98 2.01 3.19
C ALA A 157 12.11 2.60 4.30
N MET A 158 12.68 2.75 5.49
CA MET A 158 11.99 3.29 6.67
C MET A 158 12.63 4.59 7.13
N ASN A 159 11.90 5.70 7.08
CA ASN A 159 12.30 6.96 7.72
C ASN A 159 11.36 7.28 8.89
N GLY A 160 11.74 6.94 10.12
CA GLY A 160 10.90 7.18 11.31
C GLY A 160 10.93 6.04 12.33
N PHE A 161 9.76 5.56 12.78
CA PHE A 161 9.62 4.61 13.88
C PHE A 161 8.81 3.37 13.49
N GLN A 162 9.32 2.18 13.81
CA GLN A 162 8.55 0.92 13.73
C GLN A 162 8.37 0.37 15.14
N VAL A 163 7.14 0.07 15.54
CA VAL A 163 6.84 -0.54 16.84
C VAL A 163 5.99 -1.77 16.62
N GLY A 164 6.50 -2.92 17.10
CA GLY A 164 5.91 -4.22 16.86
C GLY A 164 6.60 -5.34 17.59
N LEU A 165 6.21 -6.59 17.35
CA LEU A 165 6.97 -7.74 17.81
C LEU A 165 8.18 -7.98 16.91
N ILE A 166 7.97 -7.89 15.59
CA ILE A 166 9.00 -8.06 14.58
C ILE A 166 8.99 -6.82 13.70
N ASN A 167 10.15 -6.17 13.55
CA ASN A 167 10.31 -5.03 12.66
C ASN A 167 11.44 -5.32 11.69
N GLN A 168 11.25 -4.98 10.42
CA GLN A 168 12.29 -5.11 9.43
C GLN A 168 12.26 -3.96 8.43
N CYS A 169 13.45 -3.45 8.11
CA CYS A 169 13.66 -2.57 6.97
C CYS A 169 14.93 -2.91 6.20
N PHE A 170 14.98 -2.51 4.93
CA PHE A 170 16.12 -2.75 4.03
C PHE A 170 16.86 -1.45 3.64
N GLY A 171 16.44 -0.31 4.17
CA GLY A 171 17.04 1.00 3.95
C GLY A 171 16.35 2.08 4.79
N GLY A 172 16.78 3.33 4.62
CA GLY A 172 16.22 4.49 5.31
C GLY A 172 16.69 4.64 6.75
N LYS A 173 16.37 5.79 7.37
CA LYS A 173 16.83 6.18 8.71
C LYS A 173 15.72 6.12 9.76
N GLY A 174 15.82 5.24 10.74
CA GLY A 174 14.76 5.08 11.73
C GLY A 174 15.14 4.31 12.97
N ILE A 175 14.17 4.23 13.88
CA ILE A 175 14.23 3.49 15.14
C ILE A 175 13.17 2.38 15.10
N GLN A 176 13.54 1.19 15.53
CA GLN A 176 12.69 0.02 15.60
C GLN A 176 12.62 -0.45 17.05
N ILE A 177 11.42 -0.71 17.55
CA ILE A 177 11.17 -1.20 18.91
C ILE A 177 10.33 -2.46 18.82
N GLY A 178 10.85 -3.58 19.32
CA GLY A 178 10.19 -4.87 19.24
C GLY A 178 11.03 -6.04 19.70
N LEU A 179 10.43 -7.22 19.79
CA LEU A 179 11.16 -8.44 20.20
C LEU A 179 12.33 -8.75 19.27
N TRP A 180 12.16 -8.51 17.96
CA TRP A 180 13.21 -8.67 16.97
C TRP A 180 13.17 -7.56 15.92
N ASN A 181 14.29 -6.90 15.69
CA ASN A 181 14.38 -5.75 14.81
C ASN A 181 15.55 -5.90 13.82
N VAL A 182 15.26 -5.85 12.53
CA VAL A 182 16.24 -6.03 11.45
C VAL A 182 16.34 -4.76 10.63
N ASN A 183 17.56 -4.27 10.42
CA ASN A 183 17.86 -3.17 9.51
C ASN A 183 19.05 -3.58 8.60
N PRO A 184 19.48 -2.71 7.65
CA PRO A 184 20.57 -3.05 6.73
C PRO A 184 21.88 -3.43 7.39
N ASP A 185 22.16 -2.87 8.58
CA ASP A 185 23.44 -3.07 9.26
C ASP A 185 23.42 -4.31 10.17
N ARG A 186 22.30 -4.56 10.86
CA ARG A 186 22.23 -5.50 11.98
C ARG A 186 20.82 -5.94 12.35
N SER A 187 20.77 -7.07 13.05
CA SER A 187 19.58 -7.57 13.74
C SER A 187 19.77 -7.45 15.26
N MET A 188 18.84 -6.79 15.96
CA MET A 188 18.90 -6.62 17.42
C MET A 188 17.53 -6.82 18.07
N PRO A 189 17.46 -7.43 19.26
CA PRO A 189 16.23 -7.50 20.04
C PRO A 189 15.94 -6.17 20.76
N LEU A 190 14.69 -5.99 21.17
CA LEU A 190 14.15 -4.84 21.93
C LEU A 190 14.19 -3.50 21.20
N ILE A 191 15.38 -3.00 20.83
CA ILE A 191 15.57 -1.72 20.14
C ILE A 191 16.65 -1.87 19.07
N ASN A 192 16.40 -1.32 17.87
CA ASN A 192 17.39 -1.16 16.80
C ASN A 192 17.22 0.23 16.15
N PHE A 193 18.27 0.73 15.48
CA PHE A 193 18.25 2.05 14.85
C PHE A 193 19.25 2.15 13.71
N HIS A 194 18.97 2.96 12.69
CA HIS A 194 19.86 3.26 11.58
C HIS A 194 19.77 4.75 11.27
N PHE A 195 20.91 5.43 11.09
CA PHE A 195 20.99 6.89 10.88
C PHE A 195 22.01 7.24 9.81
#